data_AF-A0A497TA79-F1
#
_entry.id   AF-A0A497TA79-F1
#
_cell.length_a   1.000
_cell.length_b   1.000
_cell.length_c   1.000
_cell.angle_alpha   90.00
_cell.angle_beta   90.00
_cell.angle_gamma   90.00
#
_symmetry.space_group_name_H-M   'P 1'
#
loop_
_entity.id
_entity.type
_entity.pdbx_description
1 polymer ?
#
loop_
_entity_poly.entity_id
_entity_poly.type
_entity_poly.pdbx_seq_one_letter_code
_entity_poly.pdbx_strand_id
1 'polypeptide(L)'
;MNEVLQKNAENGIFYVPKIRAIRIKNIGLWRHASLEFIDGVNIITGMTASGKSTILKCILAGISGNEALLKDLIEHKNSRIEIELIAETLDLKTGNNFAAKSVNACSIGESLYNKLLDFTNKTNKGYALLVDGIMDRFSKNMFKKALSLFQKTKNQKIIITKRYEEIANARIFECVCDNKT
;
A
#
# COMPACT_ATOMS: atom_id res chain seq x y z
N MET A 1 4.06 16.80 -7.77
CA MET A 1 3.97 15.38 -7.39
C MET A 1 5.39 14.85 -7.31
N ASN A 2 5.86 14.34 -6.17
CA ASN A 2 7.25 13.84 -6.03
C ASN A 2 7.55 12.82 -7.14
N GLU A 3 8.62 13.01 -7.92
CA GLU A 3 9.01 12.13 -9.04
C GLU A 3 9.11 10.65 -8.64
N VAL A 4 9.45 10.40 -7.37
CA VAL A 4 9.52 9.07 -6.74
C VAL A 4 8.15 8.38 -6.68
N LEU A 5 7.05 9.12 -6.48
CA LEU A 5 5.70 8.55 -6.49
C LEU A 5 5.18 8.33 -7.92
N GLN A 6 5.53 9.21 -8.87
CA GLN A 6 5.13 9.10 -10.28
C GLN A 6 5.73 7.86 -10.96
N LYS A 7 7.04 7.63 -10.83
CA LYS A 7 7.73 6.55 -11.56
C LYS A 7 7.37 5.14 -11.04
N ASN A 8 6.86 5.05 -9.81
CA ASN A 8 6.49 3.79 -9.15
C ASN A 8 5.00 3.44 -9.30
N ALA A 9 4.15 4.40 -9.67
CA ALA A 9 2.70 4.22 -9.81
C ALA A 9 2.29 3.20 -10.89
N GLU A 10 3.10 3.02 -11.94
CA GLU A 10 2.75 2.18 -13.09
C GLU A 10 2.58 0.68 -12.77
N ASN A 11 2.99 0.22 -11.58
CA ASN A 11 2.94 -1.21 -11.22
C ASN A 11 2.20 -1.52 -9.91
N GLY A 12 1.58 -0.53 -9.27
CA GLY A 12 0.91 -0.71 -7.97
C GLY A 12 1.87 -1.03 -6.82
N ILE A 13 3.14 -0.61 -6.92
CA ILE A 13 4.15 -0.78 -5.86
C ILE A 13 4.80 0.57 -5.59
N PHE A 14 4.84 1.02 -4.35
CA PHE A 14 5.38 2.33 -3.96
C PHE A 14 6.36 2.20 -2.80
N TYR A 15 7.46 2.95 -2.85
CA TYR A 15 8.23 3.23 -1.65
C TYR A 15 7.65 4.45 -0.95
N VAL A 16 7.40 4.28 0.34
CA VAL A 16 6.89 5.32 1.20
C VAL A 16 7.74 5.37 2.47
N PRO A 17 7.80 6.49 3.19
CA PRO A 17 8.34 6.48 4.54
C PRO A 17 7.62 5.44 5.38
N LYS A 18 8.33 4.79 6.31
CA LYS A 18 7.69 3.86 7.26
C LYS A 18 6.53 4.54 7.95
N ILE A 19 5.38 3.89 7.97
CA ILE A 19 4.15 4.41 8.54
C ILE A 19 3.90 3.68 9.85
N ARG A 20 3.78 4.40 10.95
CA ARG A 20 3.38 3.83 12.24
C ARG A 20 1.88 3.75 12.38
N ALA A 21 1.17 4.80 11.95
CA ALA A 21 -0.28 4.83 12.03
C ALA A 21 -0.88 5.77 10.99
N ILE A 22 -2.13 5.48 10.64
CA ILE A 22 -3.01 6.41 9.93
C ILE A 22 -4.34 6.51 10.66
N ARG A 23 -4.82 7.74 10.87
CA ARG A 23 -6.16 8.03 11.36
C ARG A 23 -6.92 8.80 10.30
N ILE A 24 -8.13 8.36 10.00
CA ILE A 24 -8.98 8.87 8.93
C ILE A 24 -10.33 9.24 9.55
N LYS A 25 -10.84 10.42 9.20
CA LYS A 25 -12.15 10.90 9.66
C LYS A 25 -12.91 11.57 8.53
N ASN A 26 -14.19 11.21 8.40
CA ASN A 26 -15.14 11.76 7.43
C ASN A 26 -14.68 11.68 5.96
N ILE A 27 -14.09 10.56 5.52
CA ILE A 27 -13.63 10.39 4.13
C ILE A 27 -14.28 9.16 3.49
N GLY A 28 -15.01 9.37 2.39
CA GLY A 28 -15.84 8.34 1.75
C GLY A 28 -16.71 7.62 2.77
N LEU A 29 -16.63 6.29 2.80
CA LEU A 29 -17.38 5.44 3.74
C LEU A 29 -16.90 5.53 5.21
N TRP A 30 -15.75 6.17 5.48
CA TRP A 30 -15.13 6.15 6.80
C TRP A 30 -15.52 7.39 7.62
N ARG A 31 -16.38 7.20 8.64
CA ARG A 31 -16.60 8.22 9.69
C ARG A 31 -15.38 8.35 10.60
N HIS A 32 -14.83 7.21 11.01
CA HIS A 32 -13.59 7.12 11.77
C HIS A 32 -12.90 5.79 11.44
N ALA A 33 -11.60 5.82 11.15
CA ALA A 33 -10.76 4.64 11.04
C ALA A 33 -9.38 4.94 11.62
N SER A 34 -8.81 3.99 12.38
CA SER A 34 -7.46 4.09 12.94
C SER A 34 -6.74 2.78 12.70
N LEU A 35 -5.62 2.83 11.98
CA LEU A 35 -4.79 1.67 11.69
C LEU A 35 -3.39 1.93 12.25
N GLU A 36 -2.86 0.96 12.99
CA GLU A 36 -1.48 0.98 13.49
C GLU A 36 -0.68 -0.11 12.79
N PHE A 37 0.38 0.24 12.07
CA PHE A 37 1.16 -0.72 11.30
C PHE A 37 2.35 -1.26 12.08
N ILE A 38 2.74 -2.50 11.80
CA ILE A 38 3.96 -3.14 12.33
C ILE A 38 5.10 -3.05 11.31
N ASP A 39 6.34 -3.24 11.76
CA ASP A 39 7.54 -3.30 10.92
C ASP A 39 7.57 -4.49 9.94
N GLY A 40 6.67 -5.46 10.11
CA GLY A 40 6.53 -6.64 9.26
C GLY A 40 5.49 -6.47 8.15
N VAL A 41 4.66 -7.50 7.99
CA VAL A 41 3.62 -7.54 6.96
C VAL A 41 2.31 -6.98 7.52
N ASN A 42 1.74 -6.00 6.84
CA ASN A 42 0.42 -5.47 7.12
C ASN A 42 -0.46 -5.71 5.90
N ILE A 43 -1.66 -6.27 6.09
CA ILE A 43 -2.59 -6.59 5.01
C ILE A 43 -3.87 -5.80 5.25
N ILE A 44 -4.27 -5.00 4.28
CA ILE A 44 -5.56 -4.34 4.22
C ILE A 44 -6.41 -5.11 3.21
N THR A 45 -7.41 -5.83 3.71
CA THR A 45 -8.27 -6.71 2.93
C THR A 45 -9.74 -6.32 3.04
N GLY A 46 -10.61 -6.96 2.26
CA GLY A 46 -12.05 -6.73 2.26
C GLY A 46 -12.67 -6.87 0.87
N MET A 47 -13.99 -6.88 0.81
CA MET A 47 -14.75 -7.04 -0.45
C MET A 47 -14.55 -5.88 -1.43
N THR A 48 -15.00 -6.02 -2.67
CA THR A 48 -15.07 -4.87 -3.60
C THR A 48 -15.90 -3.74 -2.98
N ALA A 49 -15.51 -2.49 -3.22
CA ALA A 49 -16.14 -1.28 -2.66
C ALA A 49 -16.07 -1.12 -1.12
N SER A 50 -15.28 -1.94 -0.40
CA SER A 50 -15.07 -1.80 1.06
C SER A 50 -14.26 -0.57 1.51
N GLY A 51 -13.85 0.31 0.59
CA GLY A 51 -13.04 1.48 0.95
C GLY A 51 -11.53 1.23 1.13
N LYS A 52 -11.00 0.05 0.74
CA LYS A 52 -9.55 -0.22 0.71
C LYS A 52 -8.74 0.82 -0.06
N SER A 53 -9.17 1.15 -1.28
CA SER A 53 -8.52 2.16 -2.12
C SER A 53 -8.64 3.57 -1.54
N THR A 54 -9.63 3.82 -0.68
CA THR A 54 -9.74 5.07 0.09
C THR A 54 -8.60 5.18 1.09
N ILE A 55 -8.27 4.10 1.82
CA ILE A 55 -7.13 4.08 2.74
C ILE A 55 -5.83 4.33 1.98
N LEU A 56 -5.65 3.71 0.81
CA LEU A 56 -4.49 3.98 -0.06
C LEU A 56 -4.36 5.45 -0.42
N LYS A 57 -5.46 6.04 -0.92
CA LYS A 57 -5.49 7.46 -1.31
C LYS A 57 -5.16 8.36 -0.12
N CYS A 58 -5.63 8.04 1.09
CA CYS A 58 -5.32 8.78 2.31
C CYS A 58 -3.84 8.69 2.69
N ILE A 59 -3.25 7.48 2.62
CA ILE A 59 -1.80 7.29 2.83
C ILE A 59 -1.00 8.14 1.84
N LEU A 60 -1.30 8.02 0.55
CA LEU A 60 -0.58 8.75 -0.50
C LEU A 60 -0.76 10.27 -0.38
N ALA A 61 -1.96 10.74 -0.06
CA ALA A 61 -2.22 12.16 0.19
C ALA A 61 -1.43 12.67 1.41
N GLY A 62 -1.42 11.93 2.52
CA GLY A 62 -0.68 12.30 3.73
C GLY A 62 0.84 12.36 3.50
N ILE A 63 1.39 11.46 2.68
CA ILE A 63 2.83 11.47 2.35
C ILE A 63 3.19 12.59 1.39
N SER A 64 2.37 12.81 0.36
CA SER A 64 2.69 13.72 -0.74
C SER A 64 2.24 15.17 -0.52
N GLY A 65 1.37 15.40 0.47
CA GLY A 65 0.62 16.65 0.61
C GLY A 65 -0.35 16.92 -0.56
N ASN A 66 -0.59 15.94 -1.44
CA ASN A 66 -1.42 16.13 -2.63
C ASN A 66 -2.89 15.80 -2.34
N GLU A 67 -3.63 16.80 -1.88
CA GLU A 67 -5.07 16.70 -1.61
C GLU A 67 -5.91 16.35 -2.86
N ALA A 68 -5.39 16.57 -4.07
CA ALA A 68 -6.12 16.24 -5.29
C ALA A 68 -6.45 14.74 -5.39
N LEU A 69 -5.69 13.86 -4.72
CA LEU A 69 -5.96 12.43 -4.63
C LEU A 69 -7.26 12.09 -3.88
N LEU A 70 -7.81 13.06 -3.12
CA LEU A 70 -8.99 12.89 -2.28
C LEU A 70 -10.25 13.52 -2.87
N LYS A 71 -10.17 14.23 -4.00
CA LYS A 71 -11.30 15.01 -4.55
C LYS A 71 -12.59 14.21 -4.70
N ASP A 72 -12.49 12.97 -5.15
CA ASP A 72 -13.66 12.10 -5.37
C ASP A 72 -14.18 11.42 -4.09
N LEU A 73 -13.54 11.65 -2.94
CA LEU A 73 -13.87 11.02 -1.66
C LEU A 73 -14.58 11.98 -0.69
N ILE A 74 -14.76 13.23 -1.09
CA ILE A 74 -15.38 14.29 -0.30
C ILE A 74 -16.92 14.17 -0.45
N GLU A 75 -17.53 13.25 0.30
CA GLU A 75 -18.99 13.07 0.28
C GLU A 75 -19.69 13.94 1.34
N HIS A 76 -19.02 14.26 2.44
CA HIS A 76 -19.64 14.97 3.56
C HIS A 76 -19.48 16.48 3.41
N LYS A 77 -20.40 17.12 2.67
CA LYS A 77 -20.39 18.56 2.34
C LYS A 77 -20.29 19.54 3.53
N ASN A 78 -20.44 19.06 4.78
CA ASN A 78 -20.40 19.91 5.99
C ASN A 78 -19.50 19.36 7.12
N SER A 79 -18.67 18.34 6.84
CA SER A 79 -17.81 17.73 7.87
C SER A 79 -16.34 18.03 7.58
N ARG A 80 -15.58 18.42 8.62
CA ARG A 80 -14.12 18.53 8.51
C ARG A 80 -13.52 17.15 8.23
N ILE A 81 -12.76 17.05 7.14
CA ILE A 81 -11.94 15.90 6.80
C ILE A 81 -10.63 15.97 7.60
N GLU A 82 -10.24 14.87 8.22
CA GLU A 82 -8.98 14.78 8.96
C GLU A 82 -8.24 13.50 8.55
N ILE A 83 -6.98 13.67 8.14
CA ILE A 83 -6.02 12.58 7.96
C ILE A 83 -4.83 12.89 8.85
N GLU A 84 -4.54 12.02 9.79
CA GLU A 84 -3.32 12.07 10.59
C GLU A 84 -2.44 10.89 10.19
N LEU A 85 -1.28 11.18 9.60
CA LEU A 85 -0.30 10.17 9.21
C LEU A 85 0.93 10.29 10.10
N ILE A 86 1.22 9.24 10.86
CA ILE A 86 2.43 9.17 11.69
C ILE A 86 3.43 8.33 10.93
N ALA A 87 4.45 8.97 10.36
CA ALA A 87 5.49 8.32 9.56
C ALA A 87 6.89 8.72 10.04
N GLU A 88 7.88 7.88 9.73
CA GLU A 88 9.29 8.24 9.95
C GLU A 88 9.68 9.45 9.09
N THR A 89 10.31 10.43 9.72
CA THR A 89 10.86 11.59 8.99
C THR A 89 12.07 11.11 8.21
N LEU A 90 12.02 11.27 6.89
CA LEU A 90 13.13 10.94 6.01
C LEU A 90 13.72 12.22 5.43
N ASP A 91 15.03 12.39 5.57
CA ASP A 91 15.79 13.33 4.75
C ASP A 91 15.76 12.79 3.31
N LEU A 92 14.89 13.37 2.47
CA LEU A 92 14.76 13.05 1.06
C LEU A 92 15.99 13.55 0.30
N LYS A 93 17.14 12.90 0.48
CA LYS A 93 18.25 12.97 -0.46
C LYS A 93 18.29 11.68 -1.27
N THR A 94 18.41 11.84 -2.58
CA THR A 94 18.65 10.85 -3.64
C THR A 94 17.43 10.25 -4.34
N GLY A 95 17.28 10.66 -5.61
CA GLY A 95 16.59 9.90 -6.63
C GLY A 95 17.41 8.66 -6.99
N ASN A 96 16.82 7.49 -6.83
CA ASN A 96 17.40 6.24 -7.29
C ASN A 96 16.99 5.99 -8.75
N ASN A 97 17.98 5.87 -9.63
CA ASN A 97 17.77 5.46 -11.01
C ASN A 97 17.33 3.99 -11.05
N PHE A 98 16.11 3.75 -11.53
CA PHE A 98 15.56 2.43 -11.79
C PHE A 98 16.12 1.90 -13.11
N ALA A 99 17.13 1.03 -13.06
CA ALA A 99 17.54 0.24 -14.22
C ALA A 99 16.60 -0.95 -14.36
N ALA A 100 15.77 -0.97 -15.40
CA ALA A 100 15.03 -2.15 -15.81
C ALA A 100 16.00 -3.12 -16.48
N LYS A 101 16.16 -4.33 -15.94
CA LYS A 101 16.81 -5.43 -16.67
C LYS A 101 15.85 -5.94 -17.74
N SER A 102 16.37 -6.19 -18.94
CA SER A 102 15.62 -6.85 -20.01
C SER A 102 15.16 -8.23 -19.53
N VAL A 103 13.89 -8.53 -19.73
CA VAL A 103 13.28 -9.80 -19.29
C VAL A 103 12.96 -10.62 -20.53
N ASN A 104 13.45 -11.86 -20.55
CA ASN A 104 13.03 -12.90 -21.50
C ASN A 104 11.50 -13.08 -21.46
N ALA A 105 10.91 -13.66 -22.51
CA ALA A 105 9.49 -13.96 -22.58
C ALA A 105 9.03 -14.73 -21.32
N CYS A 106 8.28 -14.06 -20.45
CA CYS A 106 7.73 -14.60 -19.22
C CYS A 106 6.27 -14.17 -19.11
N SER A 107 5.48 -14.93 -18.35
CA SER A 107 4.07 -14.58 -18.14
C SER A 107 3.93 -13.22 -17.45
N ILE A 108 2.79 -12.54 -17.63
CA ILE A 108 2.50 -11.27 -16.93
C ILE A 108 2.68 -11.43 -15.41
N GLY A 109 2.24 -12.57 -14.85
CA GLY A 109 2.42 -12.88 -13.44
C GLY A 109 3.89 -12.94 -13.03
N GLU A 110 4.74 -13.63 -13.79
CA GLU A 110 6.18 -13.73 -13.51
C GLU A 110 6.89 -12.38 -13.65
N SER A 111 6.54 -11.58 -14.66
CA SER A 111 7.05 -10.22 -14.79
C SER A 111 6.72 -9.37 -13.55
N LEU A 112 5.46 -9.42 -13.09
CA LEU A 112 5.02 -8.73 -11.87
C LEU A 112 5.72 -9.24 -10.62
N TYR A 113 5.93 -10.56 -10.50
CA TYR A 113 6.65 -11.15 -9.36
C TYR A 113 8.13 -10.77 -9.35
N ASN A 114 8.80 -10.75 -10.50
CA ASN A 114 10.20 -10.35 -10.61
C ASN A 114 10.38 -8.87 -10.24
N LYS A 115 9.44 -8.01 -10.67
CA LYS A 115 9.40 -6.61 -10.19
C LYS A 115 9.24 -6.56 -8.66
N LEU A 116 8.31 -7.32 -8.11
CA LEU A 116 8.10 -7.36 -6.66
C LEU A 116 9.37 -7.82 -5.91
N LEU A 117 10.08 -8.80 -6.44
CA LEU A 117 11.36 -9.29 -5.93
C LEU A 117 12.42 -8.18 -5.92
N ASP A 118 12.56 -7.45 -7.02
CA ASP A 118 13.50 -6.33 -7.13
C ASP A 118 13.22 -5.23 -6.11
N PHE A 119 11.94 -4.89 -5.89
CA PHE A 119 11.54 -3.91 -4.87
C PHE A 119 11.75 -4.44 -3.46
N THR A 120 11.46 -5.71 -3.21
CA THR A 120 11.59 -6.28 -1.87
C THR A 120 13.05 -6.42 -1.44
N ASN A 121 13.96 -6.68 -2.39
CA ASN A 121 15.39 -6.81 -2.13
C ASN A 121 16.10 -5.47 -1.94
N LYS A 122 15.59 -4.39 -2.55
CA LYS A 122 16.15 -3.04 -2.39
C LYS A 122 15.78 -2.50 -1.00
N THR A 123 16.68 -2.72 -0.05
CA THR A 123 16.47 -2.38 1.36
C THR A 123 16.83 -0.91 1.61
N ASN A 124 15.83 -0.06 1.81
CA ASN A 124 16.06 1.32 2.26
C ASN A 124 15.60 1.45 3.71
N LYS A 125 16.56 1.67 4.62
CA LYS A 125 16.26 1.89 6.04
C LYS A 125 15.31 3.10 6.16
N GLY A 126 14.22 2.91 6.90
CA GLY A 126 13.19 3.93 7.11
C GLY A 126 12.10 4.02 6.03
N TYR A 127 12.13 3.16 5.01
CA TYR A 127 11.04 3.04 4.04
C TYR A 127 10.20 1.78 4.26
N ALA A 128 8.93 1.88 3.87
CA ALA A 128 8.00 0.78 3.71
C ALA A 128 7.68 0.55 2.23
N LEU A 129 7.26 -0.67 1.92
CA LEU A 129 6.75 -1.05 0.61
C LEU A 129 5.23 -1.09 0.64
N LEU A 130 4.60 -0.21 -0.11
CA LEU A 130 3.15 -0.17 -0.29
C LEU A 130 2.81 -0.91 -1.58
N VAL A 131 1.90 -1.88 -1.51
CA VAL A 131 1.58 -2.79 -2.60
C VAL A 131 0.07 -2.80 -2.80
N ASP A 132 -0.42 -2.36 -3.96
CA ASP A 132 -1.85 -2.26 -4.28
C ASP A 132 -2.24 -3.13 -5.47
N GLY A 133 -3.13 -4.09 -5.24
CA GLY A 133 -3.83 -4.85 -6.28
C GLY A 133 -2.98 -5.82 -7.10
N ILE A 134 -1.64 -5.73 -7.06
CA ILE A 134 -0.75 -6.65 -7.80
C ILE A 134 -0.94 -8.10 -7.32
N MET A 135 -1.17 -8.28 -6.03
CA MET A 135 -1.35 -9.59 -5.41
C MET A 135 -2.62 -10.29 -5.92
N ASP A 136 -3.65 -9.52 -6.30
CA ASP A 136 -4.90 -10.06 -6.83
C ASP A 136 -4.71 -10.69 -8.22
N ARG A 137 -3.65 -10.29 -8.95
CA ARG A 137 -3.33 -10.81 -10.30
C ARG A 137 -2.52 -12.11 -10.26
N PHE A 138 -2.03 -12.53 -9.10
CA PHE A 138 -1.24 -13.72 -8.97
C PHE A 138 -2.09 -14.98 -8.92
N SER A 139 -1.61 -16.07 -9.53
CA SER A 139 -2.17 -17.40 -9.26
C SER A 139 -1.99 -17.75 -7.78
N LYS A 140 -2.72 -18.76 -7.26
CA LYS A 140 -2.58 -19.21 -5.86
C LYS A 140 -1.14 -19.50 -5.45
N ASN A 141 -0.38 -20.17 -6.32
CA ASN A 141 1.02 -20.50 -6.05
C ASN A 141 1.91 -19.25 -6.03
N MET A 142 1.67 -18.30 -6.93
CA MET A 142 2.45 -17.05 -6.98
C MET A 142 2.14 -16.13 -5.81
N PHE A 143 0.87 -16.08 -5.38
CA PHE A 143 0.45 -15.34 -4.20
C PHE A 143 1.20 -15.84 -2.95
N LYS A 144 1.25 -17.17 -2.75
CA LYS A 144 2.03 -17.79 -1.67
C LYS A 144 3.52 -17.50 -1.74
N LYS A 145 4.10 -17.55 -2.94
CA LYS A 145 5.52 -17.18 -3.16
C LYS A 145 5.78 -15.72 -2.75
N ALA A 146 4.91 -14.80 -3.17
CA ALA A 146 5.01 -13.38 -2.84
C ALA A 146 4.88 -13.13 -1.33
N LEU A 147 3.94 -13.79 -0.65
CA LEU A 147 3.82 -13.72 0.80
C LEU A 147 5.07 -14.22 1.52
N SER A 148 5.63 -15.36 1.09
CA SER A 148 6.87 -15.90 1.67
C SER A 148 8.05 -14.93 1.49
N LEU A 149 8.13 -14.27 0.33
CA LEU A 149 9.13 -13.23 0.06
C LEU A 149 8.99 -12.05 1.05
N PHE A 150 7.76 -11.61 1.32
CA PHE A 150 7.51 -10.51 2.27
C PHE A 150 7.89 -10.86 3.71
N GLN A 151 7.65 -12.10 4.15
CA GLN A 151 8.01 -12.55 5.50
C GLN A 151 9.53 -12.67 5.69
N LYS A 152 10.27 -13.01 4.64
CA LYS A 152 11.73 -13.17 4.70
C LYS A 152 12.49 -11.86 4.79
N THR A 153 11.85 -10.73 4.53
CA THR A 153 12.50 -9.42 4.50
C THR A 153 12.07 -8.56 5.69
N LYS A 154 12.98 -7.74 6.21
CA LYS A 154 12.77 -6.96 7.44
C LYS A 154 12.03 -5.63 7.25
N ASN A 155 11.72 -5.25 6.01
CA ASN A 155 11.05 -3.97 5.74
C ASN A 155 9.57 -4.05 6.08
N GLN A 156 8.97 -2.91 6.44
CA GLN A 156 7.53 -2.83 6.56
C GLN A 156 6.89 -2.99 5.18
N LYS A 157 5.83 -3.80 5.09
CA LYS A 157 4.97 -3.88 3.91
C LYS A 157 3.54 -3.55 4.29
N ILE A 158 2.88 -2.78 3.44
CA ILE A 158 1.46 -2.50 3.53
C ILE A 158 0.85 -2.99 2.23
N ILE A 159 0.11 -4.10 2.31
CA ILE A 159 -0.41 -4.83 1.15
C ILE A 159 -1.91 -4.64 1.11
N ILE A 160 -2.41 -4.14 -0.01
CA ILE A 160 -3.84 -3.95 -0.28
C ILE A 160 -4.25 -4.98 -1.32
N THR A 161 -5.16 -5.86 -0.93
CA THR A 161 -5.55 -7.02 -1.73
C THR A 161 -6.96 -7.47 -1.36
N LYS A 162 -7.66 -8.13 -2.27
CA LYS A 162 -8.94 -8.78 -1.98
C LYS A 162 -8.76 -10.17 -1.37
N ARG A 163 -7.57 -10.74 -1.50
CA ARG A 163 -7.24 -12.10 -1.08
C ARG A 163 -6.37 -12.03 0.15
N TYR A 164 -6.67 -12.83 1.14
CA TYR A 164 -5.73 -13.06 2.22
C TYR A 164 -5.63 -14.56 2.50
N GLU A 165 -4.44 -14.96 2.92
CA GLU A 165 -4.22 -16.20 3.62
C GLU A 165 -3.67 -15.79 4.99
N GLU A 166 -4.04 -16.49 6.05
CA GLU A 166 -3.43 -16.25 7.35
C GLU A 166 -1.92 -16.52 7.25
N ILE A 167 -1.13 -15.58 7.74
CA ILE A 167 0.31 -15.69 7.74
C ILE A 167 0.81 -15.30 9.11
N ALA A 168 1.72 -16.11 9.63
CA ALA A 168 2.35 -15.84 10.91
C ALA A 168 2.99 -14.45 10.90
N ASN A 169 2.77 -13.70 11.98
CA ASN A 169 3.32 -12.36 12.21
C ASN A 169 2.90 -11.29 11.20
N ALA A 170 1.75 -11.47 10.53
CA ALA A 170 1.11 -10.42 9.75
C ALA A 170 0.03 -9.71 10.59
N ARG A 171 -0.08 -8.39 10.45
CA ARG A 171 -1.22 -7.61 10.98
C ARG A 171 -2.26 -7.47 9.87
N ILE A 172 -3.50 -7.86 10.15
CA ILE A 172 -4.59 -7.86 9.17
C ILE A 172 -5.63 -6.80 9.57
N PHE A 173 -6.02 -5.99 8.60
CA PHE A 173 -7.12 -5.03 8.68
C PHE A 173 -8.18 -5.42 7.67
N GLU A 174 -9.35 -5.81 8.16
CA GLU A 174 -10.49 -6.11 7.31
C GLU A 174 -11.39 -4.89 7.17
N CYS A 175 -11.56 -4.44 5.93
CA CYS A 175 -12.51 -3.40 5.59
C CYS A 175 -13.89 -4.02 5.39
N VAL A 176 -14.81 -3.70 6.30
CA VAL A 176 -16.20 -4.17 6.29
C VAL A 176 -17.11 -2.98 6.00
N CYS A 177 -17.98 -3.12 5.00
CA CYS A 177 -19.10 -2.20 4.83
C CYS A 177 -20.28 -2.72 5.64
N ASP A 178 -20.70 -1.96 6.66
CA ASP A 178 -22.00 -2.18 7.26
C ASP A 178 -23.07 -1.77 6.25
N ASN A 179 -23.65 -2.75 5.56
CA ASN A 179 -24.89 -2.58 4.81
C ASN A 179 -26.04 -2.42 5.80
N LYS A 180 -26.07 -1.31 6.56
CA LYS A 180 -27.28 -0.83 7.22
C LYS A 180 -27.91 0.21 6.30
N THR A 181 -28.65 -0.27 5.31
CA THR A 181 -29.81 0.44 4.76
C THR A 181 -30.96 0.35 5.74
#